data_AF-A0A4R0DP84-F1
#
_entry.id   AF-A0A4R0DP84-F1
#
_cell.length_a   1.000
_cell.length_b   1.000
_cell.length_c   1.000
_cell.angle_alpha   90.00
_cell.angle_beta   90.00
_cell.angle_gamma   90.00
#
_symmetry.space_group_name_H-M   'P 1'
#
loop_
_entity.id
_entity.type
_entity.pdbx_description
1 polymer ?
#
loop_
_entity_poly.entity_id
_entity_poly.type
_entity_poly.pdbx_seq_one_letter_code
_entity_poly.pdbx_strand_id
1 'polypeptide(L)' 'MPIKAKRGCQLDPVLKQHNREINKRRIGIEHVFGVLKTFKILSERYRNRGKRLGLRFNLIAGIYNLELNEK' A
#
# COMPACT_ATOMS: atom_id res chain seq x y z
N MET A 1 1.72 -12.87 1.26
CA MET A 1 1.00 -12.71 -0.03
C MET A 1 -0.23 -13.61 0.01
N PRO A 2 -1.38 -13.21 -0.55
CA PRO A 2 -2.60 -14.02 -0.49
C PRO A 2 -2.44 -15.31 -1.29
N ILE A 3 -2.92 -16.41 -0.72
CA ILE A 3 -2.83 -17.76 -1.29
C ILE A 3 -4.08 -18.03 -2.14
N LYS A 4 -3.87 -18.47 -3.38
CA LYS A 4 -4.97 -18.82 -4.30
C LYS A 4 -5.27 -20.31 -4.21
N ALA A 5 -6.55 -20.67 -4.36
CA ALA A 5 -6.93 -22.07 -4.49
C ALA A 5 -6.45 -22.63 -5.84
N LYS A 6 -6.24 -23.95 -5.89
CA LYS A 6 -6.09 -24.67 -7.15
C LYS A 6 -7.41 -24.58 -7.94
N ARG A 7 -7.32 -24.53 -9.28
CA ARG A 7 -8.49 -24.47 -10.17
C ARG A 7 -9.44 -25.64 -9.87
N GLY A 8 -10.72 -25.32 -9.65
CA GLY A 8 -11.75 -26.32 -9.34
C GLY A 8 -11.78 -26.80 -7.88
N CYS A 9 -10.92 -26.29 -7.00
CA CYS A 9 -10.87 -26.65 -5.59
C CYS A 9 -11.27 -25.47 -4.69
N GLN A 10 -11.83 -25.77 -3.52
CA GLN A 10 -12.05 -24.76 -2.48
C GLN A 10 -10.74 -24.49 -1.72
N LEU A 11 -10.54 -23.24 -1.30
CA LEU A 11 -9.41 -22.87 -0.45
C LEU A 11 -9.63 -23.40 0.97
N ASP A 12 -8.61 -24.05 1.53
CA ASP A 12 -8.59 -24.53 2.90
C ASP A 12 -9.00 -23.40 3.89
N PRO A 13 -9.86 -23.67 4.89
CA PRO A 13 -10.29 -22.68 5.88
C PRO A 13 -9.13 -21.94 6.57
N VAL A 14 -8.02 -22.62 6.87
CA VAL A 14 -6.84 -22.02 7.51
C VAL A 14 -6.19 -21.00 6.58
N LEU A 15 -6.08 -21.31 5.29
CA LEU A 15 -5.54 -20.41 4.28
C LEU A 15 -6.47 -19.22 4.01
N LYS A 16 -7.80 -19.43 4.10
CA LYS A 16 -8.77 -18.33 4.05
C LYS A 16 -8.57 -17.35 5.21
N GLN A 17 -8.38 -17.88 6.43
CA GLN A 17 -8.13 -17.04 7.60
C GLN A 17 -6.81 -16.28 7.47
N HIS A 18 -5.75 -16.93 6.99
CA HIS A 18 -4.47 -16.28 6.68
C HIS A 18 -4.64 -15.13 5.68
N ASN A 19 -5.37 -15.34 4.59
CA ASN A 19 -5.67 -14.30 3.60
C ASN A 19 -6.47 -13.14 4.19
N ARG A 20 -7.40 -13.42 5.10
CA ARG A 20 -8.21 -12.40 5.78
C ARG A 20 -7.33 -11.48 6.61
N GLU A 21 -6.36 -12.02 7.35
CA GLU A 21 -5.41 -11.21 8.13
C GLU A 21 -4.48 -10.38 7.25
N ILE A 22 -4.03 -10.92 6.11
CA ILE A 22 -3.28 -10.13 5.11
C ILE A 22 -4.13 -8.97 4.58
N ASN A 23 -5.38 -9.23 4.23
CA ASN A 23 -6.27 -8.21 3.67
C ASN A 23 -6.59 -7.11 4.69
N LYS A 24 -6.79 -7.46 5.98
CA LYS A 24 -6.94 -6.45 7.04
C LYS A 24 -5.78 -5.46 7.08
N ARG A 25 -4.54 -5.96 7.00
CA ARG A 25 -3.33 -5.10 6.96
C ARG A 25 -3.26 -4.26 5.69
N ARG A 26 -3.65 -4.84 4.54
CA ARG A 26 -3.66 -4.14 3.24
C ARG A 26 -4.65 -2.98 3.19
N ILE A 27 -5.83 -3.13 3.79
CA ILE A 27 -6.84 -2.07 3.81
C ILE A 27 -6.27 -0.78 4.40
N GLY A 28 -5.58 -0.85 5.54
CA GLY A 28 -4.92 0.32 6.13
C GLY A 28 -3.88 0.95 5.20
N ILE A 29 -3.06 0.11 4.56
CA ILE A 29 -2.05 0.54 3.60
C ILE A 29 -2.69 1.19 2.36
N GLU A 30 -3.80 0.64 1.85
CA GLU A 30 -4.55 1.17 0.71
C GLU A 30 -5.14 2.55 1.00
N HIS A 31 -5.66 2.77 2.21
CA HIS A 31 -6.12 4.10 2.64
C HIS A 31 -4.98 5.13 2.63
N VAL A 32 -3.81 4.77 3.17
CA VAL A 32 -2.61 5.64 3.13
C VAL A 32 -2.20 5.92 1.69
N PHE A 33 -2.13 4.90 0.83
CA PHE A 33 -1.81 5.12 -0.59
C PHE A 33 -2.86 5.95 -1.33
N GLY A 34 -4.14 5.89 -0.92
CA GLY A 34 -5.18 6.76 -1.44
C GLY A 34 -4.87 8.23 -1.21
N VAL A 35 -4.44 8.58 0.02
CA VAL A 35 -4.03 9.95 0.35
C VAL A 35 -2.72 10.31 -0.35
N LEU A 36 -1.73 9.43 -0.37
CA LEU A 36 -0.44 9.69 -1.04
C LEU A 36 -0.57 9.91 -2.55
N LYS A 37 -1.60 9.36 -3.21
CA LYS A 37 -1.87 9.62 -4.63
C LYS A 37 -2.42 11.02 -4.93
N THR A 38 -2.77 11.81 -3.93
CA THR A 38 -3.06 13.25 -4.13
C THR A 38 -1.84 14.01 -4.67
N PHE A 39 -0.63 13.56 -4.32
CA PHE A 39 0.60 14.12 -4.85
C PHE A 39 0.82 13.63 -6.29
N LYS A 40 0.80 14.55 -7.27
CA LYS A 40 1.03 14.25 -8.70
C LYS A 40 2.28 13.43 -8.99
N ILE A 41 3.32 13.62 -8.18
CA ILE A 41 4.58 12.87 -8.26
C ILE A 41 4.39 11.35 -8.06
N LEU A 42 3.33 10.94 -7.35
CA LEU A 42 2.99 9.55 -7.04
C LEU A 42 1.80 9.01 -7.86
N SER A 43 0.90 9.87 -8.33
CA SER A 43 -0.25 9.46 -9.15
C SER A 43 0.02 9.44 -10.65
N GLU A 44 0.90 10.31 -11.15
CA GLU A 44 1.23 10.38 -12.57
C GLU A 44 2.54 9.64 -12.89
N ARG A 45 2.82 9.43 -14.19
CA ARG A 45 4.11 8.89 -14.61
C ARG A 45 5.24 9.82 -14.19
N TYR A 46 6.13 9.31 -13.34
CA TYR A 46 7.32 10.02 -12.93
C TYR A 46 8.32 10.16 -14.10
N ARG A 47 8.58 11.39 -14.55
CA ARG A 47 9.49 11.68 -15.69
C ARG A 47 10.89 12.16 -15.30
N ASN A 48 11.17 12.37 -14.02
CA ASN A 48 12.47 12.86 -13.57
C ASN A 48 13.47 11.71 -13.31
N ARG A 49 14.76 12.00 -13.20
CA ARG A 49 15.80 10.98 -12.90
C ARG A 49 15.46 10.21 -11.62
N GLY A 50 15.42 8.88 -11.73
CA GLY A 50 14.96 7.97 -10.67
C GLY A 50 15.84 7.91 -9.42
N LYS A 51 17.10 8.37 -9.48
CA LYS A 51 18.07 8.27 -8.37
C LYS A 51 17.58 8.84 -7.03
N ARG A 52 16.67 9.83 -7.05
CA ARG A 52 16.12 10.47 -5.84
C ARG A 52 14.64 10.16 -5.58
N LEU A 53 14.04 9.23 -6.31
CA LEU A 53 12.62 8.91 -6.16
C LEU A 53 12.29 8.45 -4.73
N GLY A 54 13.10 7.55 -4.18
CA GLY A 54 12.93 7.07 -2.79
C GLY A 54 13.02 8.18 -1.76
N LEU A 55 13.99 9.11 -1.89
CA LEU A 55 14.10 10.26 -0.99
C LEU A 55 12.86 11.15 -1.06
N ARG A 56 12.35 11.45 -2.27
CA ARG A 56 11.14 12.26 -2.44
C ARG A 56 9.92 11.58 -1.84
N PHE A 57 9.77 10.27 -2.04
CA PHE A 57 8.71 9.48 -1.43
C PHE A 57 8.79 9.51 0.10
N ASN A 58 9.97 9.30 0.68
CA ASN A 58 10.18 9.30 2.13
C ASN A 58 9.87 10.66 2.75
N LEU A 59 10.22 11.76 2.08
CA LEU A 59 9.90 13.11 2.55
C LEU A 59 8.38 13.35 2.56
N ILE A 60 7.66 12.95 1.51
CA ILE A 60 6.19 13.06 1.44
C ILE A 60 5.54 12.22 2.54
N ALA A 61 6.00 10.97 2.73
CA ALA A 61 5.51 10.10 3.79
C ALA A 61 5.81 10.69 5.19
N GLY A 62 6.97 11.33 5.38
CA GLY A 62 7.32 12.02 6.61
C GLY A 62 6.38 13.18 6.93
N ILE A 63 6.06 14.01 5.93
CA ILE A 63 5.08 15.11 6.06
C ILE A 63 3.71 14.55 6.43
N TYR A 64 3.24 13.53 5.70
CA TYR A 64 1.95 12.89 5.99
C TYR A 64 1.88 12.33 7.42
N ASN A 65 2.95 11.66 7.88
CA ASN A 65 3.00 11.13 9.24
C ASN A 65 3.02 12.23 10.31
N LEU A 66 3.64 13.39 10.02
CA LEU A 66 3.62 14.54 10.91
C LEU A 66 2.20 15.09 11.03
N GLU A 67 1.52 15.33 9.90
CA GLU A 67 0.14 15.80 9.86
C GLU A 67 -0.85 14.82 10.52
N LEU A 68 -0.57 13.52 10.45
CA LEU A 68 -1.38 12.49 11.09
C LEU A 68 -1.27 12.54 12.62
N ASN A 69 -0.09 12.87 13.15
CA ASN A 69 0.16 12.95 14.60
C ASN A 69 -0.34 14.26 15.22
N GLU A 70 -0.53 15.32 14.43
CA GLU A 70 -1.07 16.61 14.91
C GLU A 70 -2.61 16.62 14.97
N LYS A 71 -3.29 15.59 14.45
CA LYS A 71 -4.74 15.40 14.55
C LYS A 71 -5.11 14.48 15.70
#